data_AF-A0A0Q5KRV9-F1
#
_entry.id   AF-A0A0Q5KRV9-F1
#
_cell.length_a   1.000
_cell.length_b   1.000
_cell.length_c   1.000
_cell.angle_alpha   90.00
_cell.angle_beta   90.00
_cell.angle_gamma   90.00
#
_symmetry.space_group_name_H-M   'P 1'
#
loop_
_entity.id
_entity.type
_entity.pdbx_description
1 polymer ?
#
loop_
_entity_poly.entity_id
_entity_poly.type
_entity_poly.pdbx_seq_one_letter_code
_entity_poly.pdbx_strand_id
1 'polypeptide(L)'
;MSAPQGWYDAGTPGAQRWWDGVQWTAHERAAAPATLSMGWYPVPGTTDVRWWDGVMWTPYRVRAGKPRPDWLAIEPPAMGVVLGILFSALAMLQLFSALISRSPGNFVFPVLLLSAAVIWFVGAAYSSGVRKLPAPQSAPIVDAVVQPLPGEVEGPGAGWYPMTRQVSRWWTGSRWTWYIGMKFGPRPGHAGPRGYLASMIVGWCVATLAVIGVIVAVVGGVMAQSPVTGFMIVFGIMIAVVMGGLGAFTLLLTRSRRNALLLPTTPPPLR
;
A
#
# COMPACT_ATOMS: atom_id res chain seq x y z
N MET A 1 -7.52 30.77 -35.92
CA MET A 1 -7.84 31.30 -34.57
C MET A 1 -6.52 31.67 -33.91
N SER A 2 -6.32 32.93 -33.57
CA SER A 2 -5.10 33.40 -32.86
C SER A 2 -5.18 33.03 -31.38
N ALA A 3 -4.04 32.75 -30.76
CA ALA A 3 -3.97 32.51 -29.33
C ALA A 3 -4.36 33.80 -28.56
N PRO A 4 -5.11 33.72 -27.45
CA PRO A 4 -5.43 34.88 -26.63
C PRO A 4 -4.17 35.50 -26.02
N GLN A 5 -4.19 36.80 -25.72
CA GLN A 5 -3.06 37.48 -25.07
C GLN A 5 -2.68 36.79 -23.74
N GLY A 6 -1.39 36.57 -23.49
CA GLY A 6 -0.96 35.78 -22.34
C GLY A 6 0.52 35.38 -22.31
N TRP A 7 0.92 34.74 -21.22
CA TRP A 7 2.24 34.12 -21.06
C TRP A 7 2.20 32.67 -21.55
N TYR A 8 3.13 32.31 -22.43
CA TYR A 8 3.24 30.97 -23.01
C TYR A 8 4.68 30.47 -22.92
N ASP A 9 4.89 29.18 -23.22
CA ASP A 9 6.22 28.58 -23.25
C ASP A 9 7.15 29.32 -24.23
N ALA A 10 8.33 29.72 -23.76
CA ALA A 10 9.34 30.43 -24.55
C ALA A 10 10.20 29.47 -25.39
N GLY A 11 9.99 28.15 -25.31
CA GLY A 11 10.84 27.14 -25.94
C GLY A 11 12.15 26.88 -25.18
N THR A 12 12.40 27.66 -24.13
CA THR A 12 13.48 27.44 -23.15
C THR A 12 12.86 26.91 -21.86
N PRO A 13 13.30 25.75 -21.33
CA PRO A 13 12.71 25.16 -20.13
C PRO A 13 12.68 26.14 -18.95
N GLY A 14 11.48 26.36 -18.40
CA GLY A 14 11.29 27.24 -17.25
C GLY A 14 11.16 28.73 -17.59
N ALA A 15 11.11 29.11 -18.87
CA ALA A 15 10.86 30.48 -19.31
C ALA A 15 9.49 30.60 -19.99
N GLN A 16 8.79 31.70 -19.71
CA GLN A 16 7.59 32.07 -20.42
C GLN A 16 7.81 33.39 -21.17
N ARG A 17 7.25 33.47 -22.38
CA ARG A 17 7.25 34.66 -23.23
C ARG A 17 5.84 35.20 -23.38
N TRP A 18 5.70 36.53 -23.42
CA TRP A 18 4.40 37.17 -23.53
C TRP A 18 3.95 37.33 -24.99
N TRP A 19 2.74 36.88 -25.30
CA TRP A 19 2.00 37.09 -26.54
C TRP A 19 0.98 38.21 -26.35
N ASP A 20 1.05 39.25 -27.18
CA ASP A 20 0.16 40.42 -27.07
C ASP A 20 -1.16 40.29 -27.86
N GLY A 21 -1.38 39.15 -28.54
CA GLY A 21 -2.53 38.92 -29.42
C GLY A 21 -2.18 39.04 -30.91
N VAL A 22 -1.05 39.64 -31.26
CA VAL A 22 -0.60 39.87 -32.64
C VAL A 22 0.81 39.31 -32.88
N GLN A 23 1.72 39.47 -31.90
CA GLN A 23 3.11 39.03 -31.97
C GLN A 23 3.69 38.63 -30.60
N TRP A 24 4.82 37.92 -30.63
CA TRP A 24 5.60 37.61 -29.44
C TRP A 24 6.42 38.82 -29.01
N THR A 25 6.17 39.35 -27.82
CA THR A 25 6.93 40.48 -27.28
C THR A 25 8.29 40.04 -26.72
N ALA A 26 9.21 40.97 -26.43
CA ALA A 26 10.50 40.66 -25.82
C ALA A 26 10.41 40.36 -24.31
N HIS A 27 9.21 40.42 -23.71
CA HIS A 27 9.03 40.15 -22.29
C HIS A 27 9.13 38.66 -22.03
N GLU A 28 10.13 38.28 -21.24
CA GLU A 28 10.30 36.95 -20.69
C GLU A 28 10.20 37.01 -19.17
N ARG A 29 9.63 35.96 -18.60
CA ARG A 29 9.65 35.75 -17.15
C ARG A 29 10.04 34.32 -16.85
N ALA A 30 10.60 34.11 -15.66
CA ALA A 30 10.61 32.78 -15.09
C ALA A 30 9.16 32.27 -15.03
N ALA A 31 8.93 31.10 -15.61
CA ALA A 31 7.66 30.42 -15.43
C ALA A 31 7.42 30.31 -13.92
N ALA A 32 6.22 30.68 -13.46
CA ALA A 32 5.83 30.34 -12.11
C ALA A 32 6.07 28.83 -11.94
N PRO A 33 6.70 28.37 -10.84
CA PRO A 33 6.97 26.95 -10.65
C PRO A 33 5.65 26.22 -10.88
N ALA A 34 5.62 25.32 -11.86
CA ALA A 34 4.44 24.52 -12.12
C ALA A 34 4.04 23.90 -10.79
N THR A 35 2.83 24.21 -10.31
CA THR A 35 2.33 23.57 -9.09
C THR A 35 2.33 22.08 -9.37
N LEU A 36 3.24 21.36 -8.71
CA LEU A 36 3.44 19.93 -8.95
C LEU A 36 2.13 19.22 -8.62
N SER A 37 1.42 18.84 -9.67
CA SER A 37 0.19 18.07 -9.55
C SER A 37 0.53 16.67 -9.04
N MET A 38 -0.47 16.00 -8.47
CA MET A 38 -0.32 14.58 -8.17
C MET A 38 -0.09 13.81 -9.47
N GLY A 39 0.80 12.82 -9.46
CA GLY A 39 1.15 12.13 -10.69
C GLY A 39 2.31 11.17 -10.54
N TRP A 40 2.65 10.52 -11.66
CA TRP A 40 3.84 9.69 -11.78
C TRP A 40 4.98 10.53 -12.33
N TYR A 41 6.11 10.58 -11.64
CA TYR A 41 7.25 11.39 -12.03
C TYR A 41 8.53 10.55 -12.00
N PRO A 42 9.47 10.81 -12.91
CA PRO A 42 10.81 10.25 -12.78
C PRO A 42 11.50 10.90 -11.58
N VAL A 43 12.18 10.08 -10.78
CA VAL A 43 12.93 10.55 -9.61
C VAL A 43 14.28 11.09 -10.10
N PRO A 44 14.65 12.34 -9.77
CA PRO A 44 15.90 12.94 -10.21
C PRO A 44 17.12 12.07 -9.90
N GLY A 45 18.00 11.89 -10.88
CA GLY A 45 19.23 11.10 -10.73
C GLY A 45 19.03 9.58 -10.73
N THR A 46 17.82 9.09 -11.02
CA THR A 46 17.53 7.65 -11.10
C THR A 46 16.67 7.32 -12.32
N THR A 47 16.51 6.02 -12.60
CA THR A 47 15.56 5.51 -13.60
C THR A 47 14.19 5.16 -13.01
N ASP A 48 14.00 5.38 -11.69
CA ASP A 48 12.75 5.07 -11.01
C ASP A 48 11.67 6.09 -11.38
N VAL A 49 10.47 5.61 -11.63
CA VAL A 49 9.25 6.43 -11.77
C VAL A 49 8.38 6.19 -10.56
N ARG A 50 8.08 7.23 -9.79
CA ARG A 50 7.35 7.13 -8.51
C ARG A 50 6.11 7.99 -8.49
N TRP A 51 5.18 7.64 -7.62
CA TRP A 51 3.98 8.43 -7.38
C TRP A 51 4.29 9.58 -6.41
N TRP A 52 4.05 10.80 -6.87
CA TRP A 52 4.03 12.04 -6.09
C TRP A 52 2.59 12.34 -5.70
N ASP A 53 2.32 12.47 -4.39
CA ASP A 53 0.96 12.72 -3.89
C ASP A 53 0.56 14.21 -3.87
N GLY A 54 1.41 15.08 -4.42
CA GLY A 54 1.28 16.53 -4.38
C GLY A 54 2.15 17.19 -3.30
N VAL A 55 2.60 16.43 -2.31
CA VAL A 55 3.39 16.95 -1.17
C VAL A 55 4.70 16.17 -0.97
N MET A 56 4.66 14.85 -1.13
CA MET A 56 5.80 13.97 -0.90
C MET A 56 5.78 12.77 -1.85
N TRP A 57 6.96 12.17 -2.00
CA TRP A 57 7.09 10.89 -2.68
C TRP A 57 6.50 9.78 -1.84
N THR A 58 5.82 8.87 -2.53
CA THR A 58 5.22 7.68 -1.94
C THR A 58 6.03 6.44 -2.33
N PRO A 59 5.95 5.33 -1.57
CA PRO A 59 6.68 4.11 -1.87
C PRO A 59 6.02 3.30 -3.00
N TYR A 60 5.32 3.95 -3.93
CA TYR A 60 4.77 3.33 -5.13
C TYR A 60 5.66 3.70 -6.31
N ARG A 61 6.06 2.70 -7.10
CA ARG A 61 6.86 2.90 -8.31
C ARG A 61 6.35 2.08 -9.49
N VAL A 62 6.68 2.52 -10.69
CA VAL A 62 6.51 1.73 -11.90
C VAL A 62 7.75 0.87 -12.08
N ARG A 63 7.59 -0.46 -12.02
CA ARG A 63 8.67 -1.43 -12.25
C ARG A 63 8.29 -2.36 -13.38
N ALA A 64 9.13 -2.43 -14.42
CA ALA A 64 8.86 -3.19 -15.64
C ALA A 64 7.45 -2.88 -16.21
N GLY A 65 7.15 -1.59 -16.35
CA GLY A 65 5.87 -1.11 -16.88
C GLY A 65 4.65 -1.48 -16.03
N LYS A 66 4.81 -1.75 -14.73
CA LYS A 66 3.70 -2.08 -13.82
C LYS A 66 3.77 -1.28 -12.53
N PRO A 67 2.73 -0.51 -12.16
CA PRO A 67 2.71 0.27 -10.93
C PRO A 67 2.51 -0.66 -9.74
N ARG A 68 3.41 -0.61 -8.76
CA ARG A 68 3.36 -1.45 -7.56
C ARG A 68 3.91 -0.71 -6.33
N PRO A 69 3.44 -1.07 -5.13
CA PRO A 69 4.13 -0.68 -3.91
C PRO A 69 5.51 -1.35 -3.87
N ASP A 70 6.46 -0.68 -3.24
CA ASP A 70 7.73 -1.28 -2.86
C ASP A 70 7.53 -2.41 -1.85
N TRP A 71 8.42 -3.39 -1.88
CA TRP A 71 8.35 -4.57 -1.01
C TRP A 71 8.47 -4.24 0.48
N LEU A 72 9.11 -3.11 0.81
CA LEU A 72 9.24 -2.55 2.16
C LEU A 72 8.36 -1.31 2.39
N ALA A 73 7.33 -1.10 1.56
CA ALA A 73 6.46 0.05 1.68
C ALA A 73 5.68 0.02 3.01
N ILE A 74 6.01 0.94 3.91
CA ILE A 74 5.27 1.17 5.16
C ILE A 74 4.74 2.60 5.16
N GLU A 75 3.43 2.75 5.28
CA GLU A 75 2.77 4.06 5.34
C GLU A 75 1.76 4.12 6.50
N PRO A 76 1.88 5.09 7.43
CA PRO A 76 2.98 6.05 7.58
C PRO A 76 4.27 5.40 8.16
N PRO A 77 5.48 5.95 7.90
CA PRO A 77 6.74 5.42 8.44
C PRO A 77 6.76 5.32 9.96
N ALA A 78 6.12 6.26 10.65
CA ALA A 78 5.98 6.24 12.11
C ALA A 78 5.33 4.94 12.62
N MET A 79 4.39 4.37 11.87
CA MET A 79 3.79 3.08 12.24
C MET A 79 4.82 1.95 12.23
N GLY A 80 5.77 1.96 11.30
CA GLY A 80 6.84 0.97 11.28
C GLY A 80 7.80 1.12 12.44
N VAL A 81 8.10 2.35 12.88
CA VAL A 81 8.87 2.58 14.11
C VAL A 81 8.13 2.04 15.34
N VAL A 82 6.83 2.37 15.48
CA VAL A 82 6.00 1.91 16.61
C VAL A 82 5.92 0.39 16.66
N LEU A 83 5.64 -0.27 15.53
CA LEU A 83 5.58 -1.73 15.47
C LEU A 83 6.97 -2.36 15.69
N GLY A 84 8.04 -1.77 15.16
CA GLY A 84 9.41 -2.19 15.44
C GLY A 84 9.73 -2.17 16.93
N ILE A 85 9.42 -1.08 17.64
CA ILE A 85 9.61 -0.96 19.09
C ILE A 85 8.80 -2.02 19.84
N LEU A 86 7.52 -2.19 19.47
CA LEU A 86 6.64 -3.19 20.10
C LEU A 86 7.20 -4.61 19.96
N PHE A 87 7.56 -5.02 18.74
CA PHE A 87 8.11 -6.36 18.49
C PHE A 87 9.47 -6.56 19.18
N SER A 88 10.33 -5.53 19.23
CA SER A 88 11.59 -5.60 19.98
C SER A 88 11.35 -5.78 21.47
N ALA A 89 10.42 -5.04 22.07
CA ALA A 89 10.09 -5.18 23.50
C ALA A 89 9.55 -6.59 23.82
N LEU A 90 8.65 -7.10 22.98
CA LEU A 90 8.14 -8.47 23.11
C LEU A 90 9.26 -9.51 22.94
N ALA A 91 10.17 -9.32 21.97
CA ALA A 91 11.31 -10.20 21.78
C ALA A 91 12.22 -10.23 23.01
N MET A 92 12.50 -9.08 23.63
CA MET A 92 13.32 -9.01 24.84
C MET A 92 12.66 -9.69 26.04
N LEU A 93 11.35 -9.50 26.24
CA LEU A 93 10.61 -10.20 27.29
C LEU A 93 10.64 -11.73 27.10
N GLN A 94 10.46 -12.19 25.87
CA GLN A 94 10.51 -13.62 25.54
C GLN A 94 11.92 -14.19 25.66
N LEU A 95 12.95 -13.43 25.27
CA LEU A 95 14.35 -13.82 25.45
C LEU A 95 14.68 -13.96 26.93
N PHE A 96 14.22 -13.04 27.77
CA PHE A 96 14.39 -13.13 29.22
C PHE A 96 13.69 -14.37 29.82
N SER A 97 12.46 -14.67 29.38
CA SER A 97 11.76 -15.90 29.76
C SER A 97 12.52 -17.16 29.33
N ALA A 98 13.05 -17.18 28.10
CA ALA A 98 13.85 -18.28 27.59
C ALA A 98 15.12 -18.51 28.44
N LEU A 99 15.83 -17.44 28.79
CA LEU A 99 17.02 -17.49 29.65
C LEU A 99 16.72 -18.09 31.04
N ILE A 100 15.58 -17.72 31.66
CA ILE A 100 15.16 -18.27 32.95
C ILE A 100 14.83 -19.76 32.83
N SER A 101 14.08 -20.14 31.79
CA SER A 101 13.63 -21.52 31.60
C SER A 101 14.74 -22.51 31.21
N ARG A 102 15.87 -21.99 30.68
CA ARG A 102 17.01 -22.78 30.14
C ARG A 102 16.63 -23.82 29.09
N SER A 103 15.44 -23.73 28.49
CA SER A 103 15.00 -24.63 27.42
C SER A 103 15.48 -24.10 26.06
N PRO A 104 16.28 -24.87 25.29
CA PRO A 104 16.76 -24.44 23.97
C PRO A 104 15.64 -24.10 22.99
N GLY A 105 14.49 -24.78 23.08
CA GLY A 105 13.34 -24.53 22.21
C GLY A 105 12.73 -23.13 22.38
N ASN A 106 12.94 -22.50 23.53
CA ASN A 106 12.35 -21.20 23.84
C ASN A 106 13.06 -20.02 23.15
N PHE A 107 14.20 -20.23 22.49
CA PHE A 107 14.92 -19.17 21.76
C PHE A 107 14.38 -18.91 20.35
N VAL A 108 13.61 -19.82 19.77
CA VAL A 108 13.09 -19.66 18.40
C VAL A 108 12.13 -18.47 18.32
N PHE A 109 11.20 -18.37 19.27
CA PHE A 109 10.19 -17.32 19.28
C PHE A 109 10.74 -15.90 19.43
N PRO A 110 11.64 -15.57 20.39
CA PRO A 110 12.23 -14.24 20.47
C PRO A 110 13.05 -13.87 19.24
N VAL A 111 13.74 -14.83 18.59
CA VAL A 111 14.45 -14.57 17.33
C VAL A 111 13.49 -14.19 16.20
N LEU A 112 12.34 -14.87 16.08
CA LEU A 112 11.31 -14.51 15.10
C LEU A 112 10.73 -13.11 15.36
N LEU A 113 10.45 -12.77 16.62
CA LEU A 113 9.96 -11.44 17.01
C LEU A 113 11.00 -10.34 16.71
N LEU A 114 12.27 -10.59 17.02
CA LEU A 114 13.36 -9.65 16.71
C LEU A 114 13.52 -9.46 15.21
N SER A 115 13.41 -10.54 14.42
CA SER A 115 13.44 -10.47 12.96
C SER A 115 12.29 -9.63 12.41
N ALA A 116 11.08 -9.80 12.95
CA ALA A 116 9.94 -8.97 12.62
C ALA A 116 10.19 -7.49 12.97
N ALA A 117 10.77 -7.21 14.14
CA ALA A 117 11.12 -5.85 14.54
C ALA A 117 12.09 -5.19 13.55
N VAL A 118 13.14 -5.91 13.14
CA VAL A 118 14.12 -5.44 12.14
C VAL A 118 13.42 -5.10 10.82
N ILE A 119 12.53 -5.97 10.32
CA ILE A 119 11.76 -5.71 9.09
C ILE A 119 10.96 -4.41 9.20
N TRP A 120 10.31 -4.18 10.33
CA TRP A 120 9.53 -2.96 10.58
C TRP A 120 10.39 -1.70 10.63
N PHE A 121 11.55 -1.74 11.29
CA PHE A 121 12.49 -0.61 11.31
C PHE A 121 13.10 -0.33 9.93
N VAL A 122 13.50 -1.37 9.20
CA VAL A 122 14.07 -1.24 7.86
C VAL A 122 13.04 -0.64 6.91
N GLY A 123 11.79 -1.10 6.94
CA GLY A 123 10.73 -0.51 6.13
C GLY A 123 10.40 0.94 6.52
N ALA A 124 10.43 1.29 7.81
CA ALA A 124 10.24 2.65 8.26
C ALA A 124 11.35 3.59 7.78
N ALA A 125 12.61 3.15 7.89
CA ALA A 125 13.76 3.87 7.40
C ALA A 125 13.70 4.05 5.87
N TYR A 126 13.36 2.99 5.14
CA TYR A 126 13.19 3.01 3.69
C TYR A 126 12.11 4.00 3.25
N SER A 127 10.88 3.90 3.78
CA SER A 127 9.79 4.84 3.46
C SER A 127 10.13 6.28 3.83
N SER A 128 10.86 6.49 4.93
CA SER A 128 11.33 7.83 5.32
C SER A 128 12.37 8.36 4.34
N GLY A 129 13.26 7.51 3.84
CA GLY A 129 14.23 7.85 2.80
C GLY A 129 13.56 8.27 1.50
N VAL A 130 12.53 7.52 1.06
CA VAL A 130 11.74 7.87 -0.14
C VAL A 130 11.12 9.25 -0.02
N ARG A 131 10.55 9.60 1.15
CA ARG A 131 9.92 10.91 1.38
C ARG A 131 10.91 12.08 1.38
N LYS A 132 12.21 11.81 1.61
CA LYS A 132 13.28 12.81 1.59
C LYS A 132 13.87 13.06 0.20
N LEU A 133 13.45 12.30 -0.82
CA LEU A 133 13.87 12.54 -2.19
C LEU A 133 13.46 13.96 -2.63
N PRO A 134 14.27 14.63 -3.47
CA PRO A 134 13.97 15.96 -3.95
C PRO A 134 12.65 15.95 -4.74
N ALA A 135 11.86 17.02 -4.61
CA ALA A 135 10.59 17.14 -5.33
C ALA A 135 10.79 16.95 -6.85
N PRO A 136 9.78 16.44 -7.57
CA PRO A 136 9.82 16.32 -9.02
C PRO A 136 10.22 17.65 -9.70
N GLN A 137 11.06 17.57 -10.73
CA GLN A 137 11.51 18.74 -11.51
C GLN A 137 11.06 18.67 -12.98
N SER A 138 10.42 17.58 -13.36
CA SER A 138 9.98 17.29 -14.73
C SER A 138 8.46 17.17 -14.81
N ALA A 139 7.94 17.14 -16.03
CA ALA A 139 6.52 16.86 -16.26
C ALA A 139 6.15 15.43 -15.81
N PRO A 140 4.89 15.21 -15.39
CA PRO A 140 4.41 13.88 -15.08
C PRO A 140 4.46 12.98 -16.31
N ILE A 141 4.72 11.69 -16.09
CA ILE A 141 4.66 10.66 -17.10
C ILE A 141 3.19 10.32 -17.38
N VAL A 142 2.85 10.33 -18.66
CA VAL A 142 1.54 10.00 -19.20
C VAL A 142 1.66 8.66 -19.93
N ASP A 143 1.57 7.55 -19.20
CA ASP A 143 1.60 6.19 -19.74
C ASP A 143 0.20 5.56 -19.59
N ALA A 144 -0.26 4.86 -20.62
CA ALA A 144 -1.54 4.14 -20.64
C ALA A 144 -1.68 3.15 -19.46
N VAL A 145 -0.55 2.63 -18.94
CA VAL A 145 -0.52 1.74 -17.77
C VAL A 145 -0.98 2.42 -16.48
N VAL A 146 -0.71 3.72 -16.33
CA VAL A 146 -1.03 4.49 -15.12
C VAL A 146 -2.26 5.37 -15.28
N GLN A 147 -2.76 5.51 -16.51
CA GLN A 147 -3.97 6.24 -16.81
C GLN A 147 -5.23 5.41 -16.59
N PRO A 148 -6.38 6.06 -16.35
CA PRO A 148 -6.53 7.52 -16.20
C PRO A 148 -6.15 8.02 -14.80
N LEU A 149 -5.53 9.20 -14.75
CA LEU A 149 -5.09 9.86 -13.51
C LEU A 149 -6.28 10.45 -12.74
N PRO A 150 -6.15 10.63 -11.41
CA PRO A 150 -7.14 11.40 -10.66
C PRO A 150 -7.27 12.82 -11.20
N GLY A 151 -8.50 13.27 -11.43
CA GLY A 151 -8.79 14.56 -12.03
C GLY A 151 -9.03 14.50 -13.55
N GLU A 152 -8.65 13.43 -14.24
CA GLU A 152 -9.00 13.25 -15.65
C GLU A 152 -10.51 12.96 -15.79
N VAL A 153 -11.15 13.74 -16.66
CA VAL A 153 -12.60 13.70 -16.94
C VAL A 153 -12.82 13.20 -18.36
N GLU A 154 -13.48 12.05 -18.49
CA GLU A 154 -13.86 11.45 -19.77
C GLU A 154 -15.36 11.61 -20.04
N GLY A 155 -16.19 11.84 -19.01
CA GLY A 155 -17.63 11.98 -19.14
C GLY A 155 -18.29 12.69 -17.96
N PRO A 156 -19.61 12.90 -18.01
CA PRO A 156 -20.36 13.55 -16.94
C PRO A 156 -20.30 12.73 -15.64
N GLY A 157 -20.39 13.42 -14.49
CA GLY A 157 -20.37 12.78 -13.18
C GLY A 157 -18.99 12.28 -12.75
N ALA A 158 -17.90 12.68 -13.41
CA ALA A 158 -16.54 12.38 -12.96
C ALA A 158 -16.29 12.92 -11.55
N GLY A 159 -15.62 12.15 -10.70
CA GLY A 159 -15.43 12.54 -9.31
C GLY A 159 -14.93 11.44 -8.39
N TRP A 160 -14.70 11.81 -7.13
CA TRP A 160 -14.41 10.88 -6.04
C TRP A 160 -15.70 10.33 -5.44
N TYR A 161 -15.87 9.02 -5.49
CA TYR A 161 -17.02 8.32 -4.92
C TYR A 161 -16.60 7.47 -3.71
N PRO A 162 -17.35 7.52 -2.60
CA PRO A 162 -17.04 6.74 -1.41
C PRO A 162 -17.25 5.24 -1.68
N MET A 163 -16.24 4.43 -1.35
CA MET A 163 -16.31 2.97 -1.37
C MET A 163 -16.59 2.42 0.04
N THR A 164 -16.00 3.06 1.03
CA THR A 164 -16.22 2.83 2.46
C THR A 164 -16.18 4.17 3.19
N ARG A 165 -16.33 4.18 4.52
CA ARG A 165 -16.18 5.40 5.32
C ARG A 165 -14.79 6.05 5.23
N GLN A 166 -13.77 5.28 4.82
CA GLN A 166 -12.37 5.72 4.85
C GLN A 166 -11.71 5.74 3.47
N VAL A 167 -12.36 5.17 2.46
CA VAL A 167 -11.80 5.00 1.12
C VAL A 167 -12.78 5.52 0.10
N SER A 168 -12.30 6.39 -0.80
CA SER A 168 -12.98 6.77 -2.03
C SER A 168 -12.21 6.26 -3.25
N ARG A 169 -12.85 6.26 -4.42
CA ARG A 169 -12.22 5.91 -5.70
C ARG A 169 -12.62 6.93 -6.76
N TRP A 170 -11.70 7.21 -7.68
CA TRP A 170 -11.96 8.13 -8.78
C TRP A 170 -12.74 7.43 -9.91
N TRP A 171 -13.79 8.09 -10.37
CA TRP A 171 -14.59 7.73 -11.54
C TRP A 171 -14.37 8.81 -12.61
N THR A 172 -14.05 8.42 -13.85
CA THR A 172 -13.77 9.38 -14.93
C THR A 172 -15.03 9.91 -15.62
N GLY A 173 -16.21 9.39 -15.29
CA GLY A 173 -17.44 9.59 -16.07
C GLY A 173 -17.80 8.37 -16.93
N SER A 174 -16.83 7.51 -17.26
CA SER A 174 -17.02 6.32 -18.10
C SER A 174 -16.47 5.03 -17.46
N ARG A 175 -15.43 5.13 -16.61
CA ARG A 175 -14.76 3.99 -15.99
C ARG A 175 -14.16 4.31 -14.61
N TRP A 176 -14.01 3.27 -13.80
CA TRP A 176 -13.31 3.34 -12.51
C TRP A 176 -11.80 3.34 -12.72
N THR A 177 -11.09 4.10 -11.90
CA THR A 177 -9.64 4.11 -11.93
C THR A 177 -9.04 3.33 -10.78
N TRP A 178 -7.77 2.98 -10.92
CA TRP A 178 -7.02 2.28 -9.87
C TRP A 178 -6.70 3.17 -8.68
N TYR A 179 -6.94 4.48 -8.74
CA TYR A 179 -6.59 5.40 -7.67
C TYR A 179 -7.63 5.42 -6.57
N ILE A 180 -7.15 5.35 -5.34
CA ILE A 180 -7.98 5.37 -4.13
C ILE A 180 -7.67 6.62 -3.33
N GLY A 181 -8.71 7.34 -2.90
CA GLY A 181 -8.61 8.47 -2.00
C GLY A 181 -8.65 7.97 -0.57
N MET A 182 -7.68 8.39 0.23
CA MET A 182 -7.65 8.18 1.68
C MET A 182 -7.45 9.52 2.39
N LYS A 183 -7.49 9.50 3.72
CA LYS A 183 -7.19 10.69 4.56
C LYS A 183 -5.85 11.37 4.18
N PHE A 184 -4.87 10.60 3.71
CA PHE A 184 -3.53 11.07 3.36
C PHE A 184 -3.34 11.30 1.85
N GLY A 185 -4.43 11.59 1.14
CA GLY A 185 -4.44 11.90 -0.28
C GLY A 185 -4.62 10.67 -1.19
N PRO A 186 -4.67 10.91 -2.51
CA PRO A 186 -4.81 9.87 -3.53
C PRO A 186 -3.59 8.94 -3.60
N ARG A 187 -3.84 7.64 -3.72
CA ARG A 187 -2.82 6.58 -3.80
C ARG A 187 -3.08 5.65 -4.98
N PRO A 188 -2.04 5.10 -5.62
CA PRO A 188 -2.21 4.07 -6.63
C PRO A 188 -2.65 2.74 -6.01
N GLY A 189 -3.77 2.18 -6.49
CA GLY A 189 -4.31 0.88 -6.06
C GLY A 189 -4.10 -0.25 -7.08
N HIS A 190 -3.20 -0.09 -8.06
CA HIS A 190 -2.98 -1.05 -9.15
C HIS A 190 -2.58 -2.47 -8.68
N ALA A 191 -1.94 -2.58 -7.51
CA ALA A 191 -1.59 -3.87 -6.92
C ALA A 191 -2.76 -4.55 -6.18
N GLY A 192 -3.91 -3.88 -6.08
CA GLY A 192 -5.09 -4.31 -5.32
C GLY A 192 -5.56 -5.74 -5.62
N PRO A 193 -5.73 -6.16 -6.90
CA PRO A 193 -6.18 -7.51 -7.22
C PRO A 193 -5.23 -8.60 -6.73
N ARG A 194 -3.92 -8.36 -6.85
CA ARG A 194 -2.90 -9.28 -6.34
C ARG A 194 -2.87 -9.30 -4.82
N GLY A 195 -2.97 -8.14 -4.19
CA GLY A 195 -3.05 -8.04 -2.73
C GLY A 195 -4.28 -8.77 -2.18
N TYR A 196 -5.42 -8.65 -2.86
CA TYR A 196 -6.66 -9.36 -2.52
C TYR A 196 -6.48 -10.87 -2.62
N LEU A 197 -5.95 -11.36 -3.74
CA LEU A 197 -5.69 -12.79 -3.96
C LEU A 197 -4.68 -13.35 -2.95
N ALA A 198 -3.57 -12.64 -2.72
CA ALA A 198 -2.57 -13.05 -1.74
C ALA A 198 -3.17 -13.13 -0.32
N SER A 199 -3.97 -12.12 0.09
CA SER A 199 -4.63 -12.12 1.40
C SER A 199 -5.65 -13.26 1.53
N MET A 200 -6.39 -13.55 0.45
CA MET A 200 -7.30 -14.69 0.39
C MET A 200 -6.57 -16.03 0.56
N ILE A 201 -5.47 -16.23 -0.18
CA ILE A 201 -4.65 -17.45 -0.09
C ILE A 201 -4.11 -17.61 1.32
N VAL A 202 -3.51 -16.55 1.89
CA VAL A 202 -2.99 -16.58 3.27
C VAL A 202 -4.10 -16.93 4.26
N GLY A 203 -5.27 -16.29 4.16
CA GLY A 203 -6.41 -16.57 5.02
C GLY A 203 -6.85 -18.04 4.96
N TRP A 204 -6.92 -18.62 3.76
CA TRP A 204 -7.26 -20.04 3.58
C TRP A 204 -6.17 -21.00 4.06
N CYS A 205 -4.89 -20.68 3.85
CA CYS A 205 -3.78 -21.47 4.39
C CYS A 205 -3.84 -21.51 5.93
N VAL A 206 -4.07 -20.36 6.58
CA VAL A 206 -4.22 -20.28 8.05
C VAL A 206 -5.46 -21.04 8.52
N ALA A 207 -6.60 -20.92 7.84
CA ALA A 207 -7.80 -21.69 8.16
C ALA A 207 -7.58 -23.21 7.99
N THR A 208 -6.77 -23.63 7.02
CA THR A 208 -6.41 -25.04 6.82
C THR A 208 -5.60 -25.58 7.99
N LEU A 209 -4.68 -24.79 8.56
CA LEU A 209 -3.96 -25.16 9.79
C LEU A 209 -4.91 -25.38 10.97
N ALA A 210 -6.01 -24.62 11.04
CA ALA A 210 -7.04 -24.82 12.05
C ALA A 210 -7.72 -26.19 11.91
N VAL A 211 -8.06 -26.59 10.67
CA VAL A 211 -8.64 -27.91 10.36
C VAL A 211 -7.67 -29.03 10.76
N ILE A 212 -6.37 -28.88 10.48
CA ILE A 212 -5.35 -29.83 10.94
C ILE A 212 -5.34 -29.93 12.48
N GLY A 213 -5.45 -28.80 13.19
CA GLY A 213 -5.58 -28.78 14.65
C GLY A 213 -6.79 -29.58 15.15
N VAL A 214 -7.95 -29.43 14.51
CA VAL A 214 -9.16 -30.23 14.82
C VAL A 214 -8.89 -31.72 14.60
N ILE A 215 -8.29 -32.10 13.47
CA ILE A 215 -7.97 -33.50 13.15
C ILE A 215 -7.04 -34.09 14.22
N VAL A 216 -5.98 -33.37 14.60
CA VAL A 216 -5.05 -33.80 15.66
C VAL A 216 -5.77 -34.01 16.99
N ALA A 217 -6.70 -33.10 17.36
CA ALA A 217 -7.48 -33.24 18.58
C ALA A 217 -8.42 -34.45 18.55
N VAL A 218 -9.11 -34.68 17.42
CA VAL A 218 -9.99 -35.84 17.23
C VAL A 218 -9.21 -37.14 17.30
N VAL A 219 -8.08 -37.24 16.60
CA VAL A 219 -7.20 -38.42 16.64
C VAL A 219 -6.75 -38.69 18.06
N GLY A 220 -6.29 -37.67 18.80
CA GLY A 220 -5.92 -37.81 20.21
C GLY A 220 -7.08 -38.28 21.09
N GLY A 221 -8.32 -37.86 20.81
CA GLY A 221 -9.52 -38.26 21.53
C GLY A 221 -9.94 -39.72 21.31
N VAL A 222 -9.67 -40.27 20.12
CA VAL A 222 -10.02 -41.66 19.75
C VAL A 222 -8.95 -42.67 20.19
N MET A 223 -7.68 -42.24 20.29
CA MET A 223 -6.57 -43.11 20.71
C MET A 223 -6.65 -43.48 22.21
N ALA A 224 -5.93 -44.54 22.58
CA ALA A 224 -5.81 -44.97 23.98
C ALA A 224 -5.25 -43.84 24.85
N GLN A 225 -5.94 -43.55 25.96
CA GLN A 225 -5.63 -42.38 26.78
C GLN A 225 -4.27 -42.50 27.45
N SER A 226 -3.40 -41.54 27.16
CA SER A 226 -2.04 -41.42 27.66
C SER A 226 -1.68 -39.94 27.80
N PRO A 227 -0.60 -39.58 28.51
CA PRO A 227 -0.13 -38.19 28.56
C PRO A 227 0.13 -37.59 27.17
N VAL A 228 0.56 -38.42 26.21
CA VAL A 228 0.81 -38.00 24.82
C VAL A 228 -0.50 -37.64 24.12
N THR A 229 -1.53 -38.47 24.22
CA THR A 229 -2.84 -38.17 23.60
C THR A 229 -3.52 -36.97 24.26
N GLY A 230 -3.38 -36.82 25.58
CA GLY A 230 -3.83 -35.62 26.29
C GLY A 230 -3.16 -34.34 25.78
N PHE A 231 -1.84 -34.36 25.58
CA PHE A 231 -1.12 -33.24 24.96
C PHE A 231 -1.60 -32.98 23.52
N MET A 232 -1.78 -34.02 22.70
CA MET A 232 -2.31 -33.87 21.33
C MET A 232 -3.69 -33.21 21.31
N ILE A 233 -4.60 -33.58 22.22
CA ILE A 233 -5.93 -32.99 22.32
C ILE A 233 -5.83 -31.49 22.63
N VAL A 234 -5.10 -31.15 23.70
CA VAL A 234 -4.97 -29.74 24.14
C VAL A 234 -4.30 -28.89 23.07
N PHE A 235 -3.20 -29.38 22.51
CA PHE A 235 -2.46 -28.69 21.46
C PHE A 235 -3.29 -28.54 20.19
N GLY A 236 -4.00 -29.60 19.76
CA GLY A 236 -4.88 -29.58 18.60
C GLY A 236 -6.02 -28.57 18.74
N ILE A 237 -6.69 -28.54 19.90
CA ILE A 237 -7.74 -27.55 20.21
C ILE A 237 -7.17 -26.14 20.18
N MET A 238 -6.01 -25.92 20.81
CA MET A 238 -5.38 -24.60 20.86
C MET A 238 -5.03 -24.09 19.46
N ILE A 239 -4.43 -24.93 18.61
CA ILE A 239 -4.19 -24.59 17.19
C ILE A 239 -5.51 -24.30 16.47
N ALA A 240 -6.53 -25.14 16.64
CA ALA A 240 -7.81 -24.98 15.95
C ALA A 240 -8.47 -23.64 16.29
N VAL A 241 -8.48 -23.26 17.56
CA VAL A 241 -9.07 -21.99 18.02
C VAL A 241 -8.25 -20.79 17.54
N VAL A 242 -6.93 -20.80 17.75
CA VAL A 242 -6.08 -19.65 17.41
C VAL A 242 -6.01 -19.45 15.90
N MET A 243 -5.70 -20.51 15.15
CA MET A 243 -5.59 -20.41 13.68
C MET A 243 -6.97 -20.26 13.04
N GLY A 244 -8.02 -20.86 13.60
CA GLY A 244 -9.39 -20.69 13.11
C GLY A 244 -9.86 -19.25 13.25
N GLY A 245 -9.64 -18.66 14.43
CA GLY A 245 -9.93 -17.25 14.69
C GLY A 245 -9.12 -16.31 13.79
N LEU A 246 -7.80 -16.54 13.66
CA LEU A 246 -6.94 -15.72 12.81
C LEU A 246 -7.32 -15.85 11.33
N GLY A 247 -7.54 -17.06 10.83
CA GLY A 247 -7.96 -17.33 9.45
C GLY A 247 -9.31 -16.69 9.14
N ALA A 248 -10.31 -16.88 10.00
CA ALA A 248 -11.62 -16.23 9.86
C ALA A 248 -11.49 -14.70 9.86
N PHE A 249 -10.71 -14.14 10.78
CA PHE A 249 -10.45 -12.70 10.84
C PHE A 249 -9.79 -12.19 9.56
N THR A 250 -8.73 -12.84 9.06
CA THR A 250 -8.06 -12.46 7.81
C THR A 250 -9.01 -12.52 6.61
N LEU A 251 -9.83 -13.57 6.50
CA LEU A 251 -10.80 -13.72 5.43
C LEU A 251 -11.90 -12.66 5.49
N LEU A 252 -12.44 -12.37 6.68
CA LEU A 252 -13.44 -11.32 6.89
C LEU A 252 -12.88 -9.93 6.60
N LEU A 253 -11.64 -9.65 7.03
CA LEU A 253 -10.96 -8.40 6.73
C LEU A 253 -10.67 -8.25 5.23
N THR A 254 -10.27 -9.33 4.57
CA THR A 254 -10.05 -9.33 3.12
C THR A 254 -11.36 -9.09 2.36
N ARG A 255 -12.47 -9.69 2.82
CA ARG A 255 -13.80 -9.46 2.28
C ARG A 255 -14.27 -8.01 2.51
N SER A 256 -14.07 -7.44 3.70
CA SER A 256 -14.46 -6.05 3.98
C SER A 256 -13.66 -5.03 3.18
N ARG A 257 -12.41 -5.37 2.82
CA ARG A 257 -11.54 -4.56 1.95
C ARG A 257 -11.72 -4.80 0.45
N ARG A 258 -12.62 -5.71 0.03
CA ARG A 258 -12.82 -6.06 -1.39
C ARG A 258 -13.03 -4.83 -2.28
N ASN A 259 -13.90 -3.91 -1.87
CA ASN A 259 -14.22 -2.70 -2.66
C ASN A 259 -13.06 -1.68 -2.71
N ALA A 260 -12.14 -1.75 -1.76
CA ALA A 260 -10.92 -0.94 -1.77
C ALA A 260 -9.82 -1.55 -2.66
N LEU A 261 -9.79 -2.88 -2.81
CA LEU A 261 -8.73 -3.60 -3.53
C LEU A 261 -9.10 -3.91 -5.00
N LEU A 262 -10.38 -4.10 -5.29
CA LEU A 262 -10.87 -4.39 -6.64
C LEU A 262 -11.59 -3.19 -7.22
N LEU A 263 -11.57 -3.06 -8.54
CA LEU A 263 -12.43 -2.11 -9.23
C LEU A 263 -13.89 -2.57 -9.12
N PRO A 264 -14.83 -1.67 -8.82
CA PRO A 264 -16.24 -1.98 -8.95
C PRO A 264 -16.58 -2.28 -10.43
N THR A 265 -17.52 -3.19 -10.65
CA THR A 265 -17.97 -3.57 -12.01
C THR A 265 -19.11 -2.70 -12.52
N THR A 266 -19.79 -1.98 -11.63
CA THR A 266 -20.94 -1.12 -11.96
C THR A 266 -20.54 0.35 -11.82
N PRO A 267 -21.14 1.27 -12.60
CA PRO A 267 -20.97 2.71 -12.42
C PRO A 267 -21.38 3.16 -11.02
N PRO A 268 -20.88 4.31 -10.53
CA PRO A 268 -21.40 4.90 -9.30
C PRO A 268 -22.88 5.29 -9.46
N PRO A 269 -23.66 5.30 -8.37
CA PRO A 269 -24.99 5.86 -8.40
C PRO A 269 -24.91 7.35 -8.78
N LEU A 270 -25.76 7.78 -9.73
CA LEU A 270 -25.89 9.17 -10.12
C LEU A 270 -26.34 10.00 -8.90
N ARG A 271 -25.68 11.13 -8.66
CA ARG A 271 -26.06 12.09 -7.63
C ARG A 271 -27.10 13.08 -8.16
#